data_AF-A0A061DSR1-F1
#
_entry.id   AF-A0A061DSR1-F1
#
_cell.length_a   1.000
_cell.length_b   1.000
_cell.length_c   1.000
_cell.angle_alpha   90.00
_cell.angle_beta   90.00
_cell.angle_gamma   90.00
#
_symmetry.space_group_name_H-M   'P 1'
#
loop_
_entity.id
_entity.type
_entity.pdbx_description
1 polymer ?
#
loop_
_entity_poly.entity_id
_entity_poly.type
_entity_poly.pdbx_seq_one_letter_code
_entity_poly.pdbx_strand_id
1 'polypeptide(L)'
;MEVEFPRPENPAMTFDEVSMERSKNFVKALQELKNLRPQLYSAAEYCEKSYLQSEQKQMVLDNLKDYAVRALVNAVDHLGTVAYKLTDLLEQQTLEVSTMELKASCLNQQLLMCQTYTDKEGLRQQQLLAFIPRHHKHYILPNSVNKKVHFSPHIQTDPRQNYFQAKSRLQPSGTPASKTLSWHLASETKSTLKGTSQPLARLVWPNSSLFDG
;
A
#
# COMPACT_ATOMS: atom_id res chain seq x y z
N MET A 1 -0.41 -35.09 49.01
CA MET A 1 -0.23 -33.66 48.67
C MET A 1 0.22 -33.65 47.23
N GLU A 2 -0.70 -33.46 46.30
CA GLU A 2 -0.40 -33.27 44.87
C GLU A 2 -1.21 -32.04 44.48
N VAL A 3 -0.51 -30.92 44.36
CA VAL A 3 -1.09 -29.63 43.98
C VAL A 3 -1.04 -29.57 42.47
N GLU A 4 -2.17 -29.83 41.83
CA GLU A 4 -2.31 -29.67 40.38
C GLU A 4 -2.33 -28.17 40.05
N PHE A 5 -1.26 -27.72 39.41
CA PHE A 5 -1.11 -26.33 38.95
C PHE A 5 -2.07 -26.04 37.79
N PRO A 6 -2.79 -24.91 37.80
CA PRO A 6 -3.55 -24.47 36.64
C PRO A 6 -2.58 -24.13 35.49
N ARG A 7 -2.71 -24.87 34.38
CA ARG A 7 -2.01 -24.62 33.12
C ARG A 7 -2.33 -23.19 32.64
N PRO A 8 -1.35 -22.39 32.21
CA PRO A 8 -1.61 -21.02 31.79
C PRO A 8 -2.53 -21.01 30.56
N GLU A 9 -3.69 -20.38 30.71
CA GLU A 9 -4.57 -20.07 29.60
C GLU A 9 -3.91 -19.01 28.70
N ASN A 10 -3.92 -19.32 27.40
CA ASN A 10 -3.54 -18.45 26.28
C ASN A 10 -2.03 -18.24 26.06
N PRO A 11 -1.35 -19.15 25.32
CA PRO A 11 -0.28 -18.69 24.45
C PRO A 11 -0.87 -17.66 23.49
N ALA A 12 -0.17 -16.55 23.28
CA ALA A 12 -0.55 -15.58 22.24
C ALA A 12 -0.63 -16.32 20.91
N MET A 13 -1.84 -16.62 20.46
CA MET A 13 -2.05 -17.38 19.23
C MET A 13 -1.44 -16.61 18.07
N THR A 14 -0.74 -17.34 17.20
CA THR A 14 -0.20 -16.75 15.99
C THR A 14 -1.35 -16.33 15.06
N PHE A 15 -1.11 -15.35 14.19
CA PHE A 15 -2.13 -14.87 13.25
C PHE A 15 -2.74 -16.01 12.40
N ASP A 16 -1.91 -16.97 12.00
CA ASP A 16 -2.32 -18.16 11.25
C ASP A 16 -3.23 -19.08 12.09
N GLU A 17 -2.91 -19.25 13.37
CA GLU A 17 -3.71 -20.06 14.30
C GLU A 17 -5.11 -19.47 14.54
N VAL A 18 -5.22 -18.14 14.65
CA VAL A 18 -6.51 -17.44 14.76
C VAL A 18 -7.34 -17.61 13.48
N SER A 19 -6.70 -17.51 12.31
CA SER A 19 -7.36 -17.71 11.02
C SER A 19 -7.88 -19.15 10.86
N MET A 20 -7.06 -20.14 11.25
CA MET A 20 -7.43 -21.55 11.24
C MET A 20 -8.60 -21.85 12.18
N GLU A 21 -8.61 -21.25 13.37
CA GLU A 21 -9.70 -21.43 14.33
C GLU A 21 -11.00 -20.78 13.84
N ARG A 22 -10.97 -19.63 13.16
CA ARG A 22 -12.16 -19.06 12.49
C ARG A 22 -12.71 -20.00 11.42
N SER A 23 -11.84 -20.55 10.58
CA SER A 23 -12.22 -21.49 9.51
C SER A 23 -12.90 -22.74 10.10
N LYS A 24 -12.29 -23.34 11.12
CA LYS A 24 -12.85 -24.48 11.84
C LYS A 24 -14.22 -24.16 12.45
N ASN A 25 -14.37 -22.99 13.05
CA ASN A 25 -15.64 -22.56 13.63
C ASN A 25 -16.75 -22.35 12.58
N PHE A 26 -16.40 -21.86 11.40
CA PHE A 26 -17.33 -21.79 10.26
C PHE A 26 -17.77 -23.18 9.79
N VAL A 27 -16.82 -24.10 9.61
CA VAL A 27 -17.12 -25.49 9.22
C VAL A 27 -18.02 -26.18 10.25
N LYS A 28 -17.78 -25.94 11.54
CA LYS A 28 -18.63 -26.45 12.62
C LYS A 28 -20.07 -25.92 12.50
N ALA A 29 -20.26 -24.63 12.30
CA ALA A 29 -21.58 -24.04 12.13
C ALA A 29 -22.31 -24.57 10.88
N LEU A 30 -21.58 -24.77 9.77
CA LEU A 30 -22.13 -25.42 8.58
C LEU A 30 -22.58 -26.86 8.86
N GLN A 31 -21.80 -27.59 9.66
CA GLN A 31 -22.16 -28.95 10.04
C GLN A 31 -23.40 -28.97 10.93
N GLU A 32 -23.53 -28.04 11.88
CA GLU A 32 -24.73 -27.88 12.72
C GLU A 32 -25.96 -27.57 11.86
N LEU A 33 -25.86 -26.63 10.92
CA LEU A 33 -26.94 -26.33 9.97
C LEU A 33 -27.31 -27.55 9.11
N LYS A 34 -26.33 -28.32 8.63
CA LYS A 34 -26.57 -29.55 7.87
C LYS A 34 -27.29 -30.61 8.72
N ASN A 35 -26.96 -30.70 10.00
CA ASN A 35 -27.59 -31.63 10.94
C ASN A 35 -29.02 -31.22 11.31
N LEU A 36 -29.41 -29.96 11.10
CA LEU A 36 -30.78 -29.50 11.31
C LEU A 36 -31.77 -30.21 10.37
N ARG A 37 -31.36 -30.50 9.13
CA ARG A 37 -32.21 -31.16 8.14
C ARG A 37 -32.82 -32.48 8.65
N PRO A 38 -32.05 -33.51 9.03
CA PRO A 38 -32.62 -34.76 9.53
C PRO A 38 -33.43 -34.57 10.81
N GLN A 39 -33.10 -33.59 11.67
CA GLN A 39 -33.88 -33.29 12.87
C GLN A 39 -35.27 -32.73 12.53
N LEU A 40 -35.36 -31.85 11.53
CA LEU A 40 -36.64 -31.31 11.08
C LEU A 40 -37.50 -32.38 10.41
N TYR A 41 -36.89 -33.29 9.64
CA TYR A 41 -37.63 -34.40 9.02
C TYR A 41 -38.16 -35.38 10.07
N SER A 42 -37.34 -35.77 11.06
CA SER A 42 -37.80 -36.68 12.12
C SER A 42 -38.88 -36.04 12.99
N ALA A 43 -38.75 -34.74 13.29
CA ALA A 43 -39.77 -34.00 14.00
C ALA A 43 -41.07 -33.91 13.20
N ALA A 44 -41.01 -33.63 11.89
CA ALA A 44 -42.18 -33.59 11.02
C ALA A 44 -42.92 -34.94 10.97
N GLU A 45 -42.17 -36.05 10.85
CA GLU A 45 -42.75 -37.39 10.88
C GLU A 45 -43.41 -37.71 12.23
N TYR A 46 -42.80 -37.29 13.34
CA TYR A 46 -43.40 -37.44 14.67
C TYR A 46 -44.70 -36.65 14.79
N CYS A 47 -44.71 -35.41 14.28
CA CYS A 47 -45.89 -34.55 14.30
C CYS A 47 -47.07 -35.13 13.52
N GLU A 48 -46.80 -35.73 12.36
CA GLU A 48 -47.81 -36.42 11.55
C GLU A 48 -48.41 -37.61 12.30
N LYS A 49 -47.56 -38.49 12.85
CA LYS A 49 -47.99 -39.64 13.65
C LYS A 49 -48.81 -39.22 14.87
N SER A 50 -48.35 -38.19 15.58
CA SER A 50 -49.02 -37.65 16.78
C SER A 50 -50.42 -37.11 16.46
N TYR A 51 -50.59 -36.43 15.32
CA TYR A 51 -51.89 -35.93 14.89
C TYR A 51 -52.88 -37.03 14.48
N LEU A 52 -52.39 -38.09 13.81
CA LEU A 52 -53.23 -39.22 13.40
C LEU A 52 -53.67 -40.10 14.57
N GLN A 53 -52.83 -40.26 15.60
CA GLN A 53 -53.06 -41.19 16.72
C GLN A 53 -53.77 -40.55 17.91
N SER A 54 -53.80 -39.22 18.02
CA SER A 54 -54.39 -38.53 19.17
C SER A 54 -55.88 -38.23 18.96
N GLU A 55 -56.68 -38.45 20.00
CA GLU A 55 -58.09 -38.02 20.02
C GLU A 55 -58.23 -36.50 20.24
N GLN A 56 -57.27 -35.88 20.93
CA GLN A 56 -57.25 -34.45 21.25
C GLN A 56 -56.62 -33.62 20.13
N LYS A 57 -57.22 -33.66 18.94
CA LYS A 57 -56.66 -33.06 17.71
C LYS A 57 -56.36 -31.57 17.82
N GLN A 58 -57.22 -30.81 18.50
CA GLN A 58 -57.06 -29.35 18.61
C GLN A 58 -55.80 -28.98 19.41
N MET A 59 -55.55 -29.67 20.53
CA MET A 59 -54.34 -29.46 21.33
C MET A 59 -53.07 -29.81 20.54
N VAL A 60 -53.09 -30.92 19.81
CA VAL A 60 -51.96 -31.34 18.97
C VAL A 60 -51.68 -30.31 17.88
N LEU A 61 -52.72 -29.75 17.24
CA LEU A 61 -52.55 -28.70 16.22
C LEU A 61 -51.93 -27.43 16.79
N ASP A 62 -52.37 -26.98 17.96
CA ASP A 62 -51.83 -25.75 18.54
C ASP A 62 -50.37 -25.94 18.97
N ASN A 63 -50.02 -27.09 19.57
CA ASN A 63 -48.62 -27.46 19.82
C ASN A 63 -47.80 -27.54 18.53
N LEU A 64 -48.38 -28.05 17.44
CA LEU A 64 -47.71 -28.18 16.16
C LEU A 64 -47.38 -26.82 15.54
N LYS A 65 -48.30 -25.85 15.65
CA LYS A 65 -48.06 -24.47 15.20
C LYS A 65 -46.92 -23.83 15.99
N ASP A 66 -46.92 -23.97 17.31
CA ASP A 66 -45.85 -23.46 18.17
C ASP A 66 -44.50 -24.09 17.81
N TYR A 67 -44.49 -25.40 17.53
CA TYR A 67 -43.29 -26.08 17.09
C TYR A 67 -42.82 -25.59 15.71
N ALA A 68 -43.73 -25.41 14.74
CA ALA A 68 -43.39 -24.92 13.42
C ALA A 68 -42.76 -23.52 13.46
N VAL A 69 -43.29 -22.62 14.28
CA VAL A 69 -42.71 -21.29 14.50
C VAL A 69 -41.30 -21.41 15.09
N ARG A 70 -41.11 -22.24 16.12
CA ARG A 70 -39.80 -22.46 16.74
C ARG A 70 -38.79 -23.08 15.78
N ALA A 71 -39.21 -24.05 14.98
CA ALA A 71 -38.39 -24.70 13.96
C ALA A 71 -37.94 -23.71 12.88
N LEU A 72 -38.83 -22.81 12.44
CA LEU A 72 -38.49 -21.73 11.51
C LEU A 72 -37.45 -20.77 12.10
N VAL A 73 -37.68 -20.29 13.33
CA VAL A 73 -36.75 -19.39 14.01
C VAL A 73 -35.38 -20.04 14.20
N ASN A 74 -35.34 -21.31 14.60
CA ASN A 74 -34.11 -22.07 14.76
C ASN A 74 -33.35 -22.24 13.42
N ALA A 75 -34.06 -22.55 12.33
CA ALA A 75 -33.44 -22.65 11.01
C ALA A 75 -32.84 -21.31 10.54
N VAL A 76 -33.56 -20.21 10.75
CA VAL A 76 -33.09 -18.86 10.44
C VAL A 76 -31.88 -18.49 11.32
N ASP A 77 -31.87 -18.87 12.60
CA ASP A 77 -30.74 -18.64 13.51
C ASP A 77 -29.47 -19.38 13.08
N HIS A 78 -29.59 -20.66 12.71
CA HIS A 78 -28.45 -21.42 12.18
C HIS A 78 -27.93 -20.83 10.86
N LEU A 79 -28.83 -20.42 9.96
CA LEU A 79 -28.45 -19.72 8.72
C LEU A 79 -27.75 -18.39 9.00
N GLY A 80 -28.27 -17.61 9.95
CA GLY A 80 -27.67 -16.34 10.39
C GLY A 80 -26.27 -16.54 10.97
N THR A 81 -26.08 -17.58 11.78
CA THR A 81 -24.77 -17.93 12.35
C THR A 81 -23.76 -18.31 11.27
N VAL A 82 -24.18 -19.12 10.29
CA VAL A 82 -23.33 -19.51 9.15
C VAL A 82 -22.97 -18.28 8.31
N ALA A 83 -23.94 -17.42 8.01
CA ALA A 83 -23.73 -16.19 7.26
C ALA A 83 -22.75 -15.25 7.99
N TYR A 84 -22.94 -15.02 9.28
CA TYR A 84 -22.05 -14.20 10.10
C TYR A 84 -20.61 -14.71 10.07
N LYS A 85 -20.40 -16.02 10.31
CA LYS A 85 -19.06 -16.62 10.30
C LYS A 85 -18.41 -16.60 8.92
N LEU A 86 -19.20 -16.76 7.85
CA LEU A 86 -18.70 -16.64 6.48
C LEU A 86 -18.23 -15.21 6.19
N THR A 87 -19.04 -14.22 6.56
CA THR A 87 -18.70 -12.80 6.38
C THR A 87 -17.43 -12.44 7.15
N ASP A 88 -17.29 -12.88 8.41
CA ASP A 88 -16.08 -12.66 9.22
C ASP A 88 -14.81 -13.23 8.54
N LEU A 89 -14.91 -14.43 7.95
CA LEU A 89 -13.81 -15.02 7.18
C LEU A 89 -13.46 -14.22 5.92
N LEU A 90 -14.47 -13.75 5.18
CA LEU A 90 -14.27 -12.98 3.96
C LEU A 90 -13.69 -11.59 4.24
N GLU A 91 -14.16 -10.92 5.30
CA GLU A 91 -13.60 -9.64 5.75
C GLU A 91 -12.13 -9.79 6.12
N GLN A 92 -11.78 -10.83 6.87
CA GLN A 92 -10.40 -11.12 7.23
C GLN A 92 -9.51 -11.35 5.99
N GLN A 93 -9.94 -12.19 5.04
CA GLN A 93 -9.19 -12.40 3.80
C GLN A 93 -9.04 -11.10 2.99
N THR A 94 -10.07 -10.26 2.96
CA THR A 94 -10.04 -8.96 2.27
C THR A 94 -8.99 -8.03 2.88
N LEU A 95 -8.88 -7.99 4.21
CA LEU A 95 -7.85 -7.22 4.91
C LEU A 95 -6.44 -7.75 4.63
N GLU A 96 -6.27 -9.08 4.58
CA GLU A 96 -4.99 -9.71 4.24
C GLU A 96 -4.54 -9.38 2.82
N VAL A 97 -5.45 -9.48 1.84
CA VAL A 97 -5.19 -9.11 0.45
C VAL A 97 -4.81 -7.63 0.34
N SER A 98 -5.55 -6.75 1.01
CA SER A 98 -5.24 -5.30 1.03
C SER A 98 -3.86 -5.03 1.61
N THR A 99 -3.49 -5.72 2.68
CA THR A 99 -2.17 -5.62 3.30
C THR A 99 -1.06 -6.11 2.36
N MET A 100 -1.31 -7.19 1.61
CA MET A 100 -0.39 -7.73 0.64
C MET A 100 -0.22 -6.80 -0.56
N GLU A 101 -1.30 -6.20 -1.05
CA GLU A 101 -1.29 -5.21 -2.14
C GLU A 101 -0.45 -3.97 -1.77
N LEU A 102 -0.58 -3.48 -0.54
CA LEU A 102 0.25 -2.39 -0.03
C LEU A 102 1.74 -2.76 -0.01
N LYS A 103 2.09 -3.97 0.44
CA LYS A 103 3.47 -4.48 0.42
C LYS A 103 3.99 -4.60 -1.01
N ALA A 104 3.19 -5.14 -1.93
CA ALA A 104 3.54 -5.24 -3.34
C ALA A 104 3.77 -3.87 -3.98
N SER A 105 2.91 -2.90 -3.68
CA SER A 105 3.05 -1.52 -4.14
C SER A 105 4.32 -0.86 -3.61
N CYS A 106 4.66 -1.07 -2.34
CA CYS A 106 5.90 -0.60 -1.75
C CYS A 106 7.14 -1.17 -2.45
N LEU A 107 7.17 -2.49 -2.67
CA LEU A 107 8.26 -3.14 -3.41
C LEU A 107 8.37 -2.62 -4.85
N ASN A 108 7.24 -2.42 -5.52
CA ASN A 108 7.22 -1.87 -6.87
C ASN A 108 7.79 -0.44 -6.92
N GLN A 109 7.44 0.40 -5.94
CA GLN A 109 7.99 1.75 -5.83
C GLN A 109 9.51 1.73 -5.57
N GLN A 110 9.99 0.84 -4.70
CA GLN A 110 11.42 0.67 -4.44
C GLN A 110 12.17 0.21 -5.69
N LEU A 111 11.61 -0.74 -6.43
CA LEU A 111 12.17 -1.24 -7.68
C LEU A 111 12.28 -0.12 -8.72
N LEU A 112 11.20 0.65 -8.91
CA LEU A 112 11.18 1.78 -9.85
C LEU A 112 12.22 2.86 -9.47
N MET A 113 12.37 3.13 -8.17
CA MET A 113 13.38 4.06 -7.67
C MET A 113 14.79 3.55 -7.97
N CYS A 114 15.08 2.27 -7.72
CA CYS A 114 16.36 1.65 -8.04
C CYS A 114 16.65 1.72 -9.55
N GLN A 115 15.68 1.37 -10.39
CA GLN A 115 15.82 1.46 -11.85
C GLN A 115 16.13 2.90 -12.28
N THR A 116 15.35 3.88 -11.79
CA THR A 116 15.56 5.29 -12.10
C THR A 116 16.95 5.77 -11.65
N TYR A 117 17.44 5.30 -10.51
CA TYR A 117 18.77 5.63 -10.01
C TYR A 117 19.87 5.03 -10.89
N THR A 118 19.75 3.75 -11.25
CA THR A 118 20.68 3.06 -12.14
C THR A 118 20.73 3.73 -13.52
N ASP A 119 19.59 4.10 -14.09
CA ASP A 119 19.51 4.80 -15.38
C ASP A 119 20.22 6.17 -15.32
N LYS A 120 20.02 6.93 -14.24
CA LYS A 120 20.68 8.22 -14.02
C LYS A 120 22.20 8.07 -13.86
N GLU A 121 22.67 7.08 -13.10
CA GLU A 121 24.10 6.83 -12.96
C GLU A 121 24.73 6.32 -14.27
N GLY A 122 24.02 5.48 -15.03
CA GLY A 122 24.44 5.05 -16.36
C GLY A 122 24.63 6.24 -17.31
N LEU A 123 23.67 7.16 -17.35
CA LEU A 123 23.78 8.39 -18.13
C LEU A 123 24.95 9.27 -17.64
N ARG A 124 25.15 9.38 -16.32
CA ARG A 124 26.25 10.15 -15.73
C ARG A 124 27.62 9.56 -16.08
N GLN A 125 27.73 8.23 -16.20
CA GLN A 125 28.95 7.55 -16.64
C GLN A 125 29.21 7.76 -18.15
N GLN A 126 28.17 7.72 -18.98
CA GLN A 126 28.29 7.98 -20.42
C GLN A 126 28.62 9.45 -20.72
N GLN A 127 28.14 10.38 -19.89
CA GLN A 127 28.42 11.80 -20.02
C GLN A 127 29.90 12.03 -19.70
N LEU A 128 30.75 12.09 -20.73
CA LEU A 128 32.15 12.48 -20.63
C LEU A 128 32.20 13.76 -19.79
N LEU A 129 32.80 13.67 -18.60
CA LEU A 129 33.01 14.80 -17.69
C LEU A 129 33.97 15.79 -18.37
N ALA A 130 33.45 16.55 -19.32
CA ALA A 130 34.12 17.71 -19.86
C ALA A 130 34.17 18.70 -18.70
N PHE A 131 35.30 18.73 -17.99
CA PHE A 131 35.63 19.84 -17.12
C PHE A 131 35.73 21.07 -18.01
N ILE A 132 34.63 21.81 -18.16
CA ILE A 132 34.62 23.07 -18.90
C ILE A 132 35.20 24.10 -17.94
N PRO A 133 36.47 24.52 -18.11
CA PRO A 133 37.06 25.46 -17.19
C PRO A 133 36.33 26.78 -17.37
N ARG A 134 35.81 27.34 -16.29
CA ARG A 134 35.21 28.67 -16.31
C ARG A 134 36.33 29.70 -16.33
N HIS A 135 36.63 30.21 -17.52
CA HIS A 135 37.61 31.27 -17.69
C HIS A 135 36.93 32.62 -17.39
N HIS A 136 37.51 33.40 -16.48
CA HIS A 136 37.10 34.77 -16.23
C HIS A 136 37.81 35.69 -17.22
N LYS A 137 37.13 36.73 -17.73
CA LYS A 137 37.74 37.70 -18.64
C LYS A 137 38.64 38.64 -17.84
N HIS A 138 39.96 38.47 -17.94
CA HIS A 138 40.94 39.44 -17.43
C HIS A 138 41.44 40.28 -18.60
N TYR A 139 41.20 41.59 -18.57
CA TYR A 139 41.82 42.51 -19.51
C TYR A 139 43.16 42.95 -18.92
N ILE A 140 44.26 42.55 -19.55
CA ILE A 140 45.59 43.04 -19.23
C ILE A 140 45.79 44.33 -20.00
N LEU A 141 45.85 45.46 -19.30
CA LEU A 141 46.20 46.74 -19.91
C LEU A 141 47.73 46.76 -20.12
N PRO A 142 48.23 47.00 -21.36
CA PRO A 142 49.66 47.16 -21.60
C PRO A 142 50.20 48.31 -20.76
N ASN A 143 51.31 48.07 -20.07
CA ASN A 143 51.93 48.97 -19.11
C ASN A 143 52.20 50.35 -19.73
N SER A 144 51.34 51.34 -19.48
CA SER A 144 51.73 52.74 -19.65
C SER A 144 52.49 53.15 -18.39
N VAL A 145 53.82 53.16 -18.52
CA VAL A 145 54.83 53.76 -17.64
C VAL A 145 54.27 54.52 -16.44
N ASN A 146 54.61 54.02 -15.24
CA ASN A 146 54.63 54.72 -13.95
C ASN A 146 53.30 55.27 -13.44
N LYS A 147 52.65 54.59 -12.48
CA LYS A 147 52.43 55.08 -11.09
C LYS A 147 52.20 53.90 -10.14
N LYS A 148 52.95 53.91 -9.05
CA LYS A 148 52.93 52.96 -7.93
C LYS A 148 51.56 52.97 -7.24
N VAL A 149 50.79 51.90 -7.35
CA VAL A 149 49.67 51.63 -6.43
C VAL A 149 49.80 50.20 -5.93
N HIS A 150 50.20 50.05 -4.67
CA HIS A 150 50.21 48.77 -3.98
C HIS A 150 48.77 48.33 -3.75
N PHE A 151 48.33 47.29 -4.46
CA PHE A 151 47.22 46.46 -4.01
C PHE A 151 47.79 45.08 -3.68
N SER A 152 47.86 44.79 -2.38
CA SER A 152 48.19 43.46 -1.88
C SER A 152 46.91 42.83 -1.32
N PRO A 153 46.31 41.83 -1.98
CA PRO A 153 45.42 40.91 -1.32
C PRO A 153 46.30 39.76 -0.79
N HIS A 154 46.70 39.87 0.48
CA HIS A 154 47.33 38.76 1.19
C HIS A 154 46.27 37.71 1.49
N ILE A 155 46.16 36.68 0.64
CA ILE A 155 45.44 35.45 0.98
C ILE A 155 46.50 34.36 1.14
N GLN A 156 46.87 34.09 2.39
CA GLN A 156 47.51 32.82 2.74
C GLN A 156 46.45 31.72 2.61
N THR A 157 46.67 30.78 1.70
CA THR A 157 45.94 29.51 1.67
C THR A 157 46.91 28.42 2.08
N ASP A 158 46.82 27.99 3.33
CA ASP A 158 47.47 26.79 3.86
C ASP A 158 46.75 25.55 3.29
N PRO A 159 47.44 24.56 2.69
CA PRO A 159 46.79 23.44 2.04
C PRO A 159 46.69 22.24 3.00
N ARG A 160 45.80 22.24 3.99
CA ARG A 160 45.34 20.97 4.61
C ARG A 160 43.91 21.02 5.12
N GLN A 161 43.22 19.90 4.86
CA GLN A 161 41.92 19.46 5.37
C GLN A 161 40.67 19.85 4.55
N ASN A 162 40.34 18.99 3.58
CA ASN A 162 38.95 18.73 3.20
C ASN A 162 38.70 17.23 3.32
N TYR A 163 38.30 16.79 4.52
CA TYR A 163 37.72 15.47 4.76
C TYR A 163 36.24 15.69 5.05
N PHE A 164 35.40 15.35 4.07
CA PHE A 164 34.00 14.95 4.14
C PHE A 164 33.08 15.69 5.13
N GLN A 165 32.13 16.45 4.60
CA GLN A 165 30.71 16.34 4.96
C GLN A 165 29.84 17.27 4.10
N ALA A 166 29.08 16.68 3.17
CA ALA A 166 27.90 17.32 2.60
C ALA A 166 26.67 16.48 2.99
N LYS A 167 26.17 16.71 4.21
CA LYS A 167 24.80 16.35 4.59
C LYS A 167 23.92 17.57 4.28
N SER A 168 23.09 17.41 3.26
CA SER A 168 21.99 18.30 2.92
C SER A 168 20.97 18.39 4.06
N ARG A 169 20.63 19.60 4.50
CA ARG A 169 19.43 19.85 5.30
C ARG A 169 18.71 21.09 4.77
N LEU A 170 17.39 20.92 4.67
CA LEU A 170 16.40 21.74 3.99
C LEU A 170 15.79 22.79 4.95
N GLN A 171 15.44 23.97 4.40
CA GLN A 171 14.36 24.90 4.79
C GLN A 171 14.68 26.06 5.79
N PRO A 172 13.79 27.08 5.95
CA PRO A 172 13.67 28.30 5.13
C PRO A 172 13.68 29.58 6.00
N SER A 173 13.65 30.80 5.42
CA SER A 173 13.00 32.02 5.97
C SER A 173 13.62 33.34 5.46
N GLY A 174 12.75 34.29 5.07
CA GLY A 174 12.92 35.73 5.35
C GLY A 174 13.79 36.58 4.40
N THR A 175 13.12 37.25 3.45
CA THR A 175 13.53 38.42 2.62
C THR A 175 14.28 39.55 3.36
N PRO A 176 15.03 40.49 2.69
CA PRO A 176 14.70 41.08 1.39
C PRO A 176 15.85 41.20 0.35
N ALA A 177 15.40 41.49 -0.88
CA ALA A 177 16.15 41.52 -2.12
C ALA A 177 17.39 42.43 -2.10
N SER A 178 18.56 41.82 -2.25
CA SER A 178 19.74 42.53 -2.76
C SER A 178 19.58 42.71 -4.26
N LYS A 179 19.41 43.98 -4.68
CA LYS A 179 19.44 44.40 -6.08
C LYS A 179 20.85 44.21 -6.62
N THR A 180 21.15 43.01 -7.12
CA THR A 180 22.37 42.79 -7.89
C THR A 180 22.04 43.01 -9.36
N LEU A 181 22.66 44.06 -9.91
CA LEU A 181 22.57 44.45 -11.32
C LEU A 181 22.83 43.24 -12.23
N SER A 182 21.80 42.80 -12.95
CA SER A 182 21.91 41.77 -13.98
C SER A 182 22.43 42.41 -15.27
N TRP A 183 23.69 42.15 -15.61
CA TRP A 183 24.18 42.39 -16.95
C TRP A 183 23.55 41.37 -17.89
N HIS A 184 22.49 41.76 -18.59
CA HIS A 184 21.98 41.01 -19.72
C HIS A 184 23.02 41.08 -20.84
N LEU A 185 23.86 40.06 -20.94
CA LEU A 185 24.61 39.82 -22.16
C LEU A 185 23.69 39.04 -23.10
N ALA A 186 22.95 39.77 -23.92
CA ALA A 186 22.26 39.20 -25.07
C ALA A 186 23.31 38.70 -26.05
N SER A 187 23.44 37.38 -26.15
CA SER A 187 24.00 36.76 -27.35
C SER A 187 22.81 36.24 -28.15
N GLU A 188 22.27 37.09 -29.01
CA GLU A 188 21.54 36.62 -30.17
C GLU A 188 22.52 35.84 -31.05
N THR A 189 22.31 34.53 -31.17
CA THR A 189 22.64 33.84 -32.40
C THR A 189 21.36 33.20 -32.91
N LYS A 190 20.76 33.84 -33.93
CA LYS A 190 19.80 33.18 -34.79
C LYS A 190 20.46 31.94 -35.38
N SER A 191 19.89 30.77 -35.12
CA SER A 191 19.98 29.62 -36.01
C SER A 191 18.57 29.07 -36.20
N THR A 192 17.94 29.51 -37.27
CA THR A 192 16.70 28.93 -37.78
C THR A 192 17.05 27.67 -38.55
N LEU A 193 16.61 26.52 -38.06
CA LEU A 193 16.16 25.42 -38.94
C LEU A 193 15.08 24.61 -38.23
N LYS A 194 13.84 24.83 -38.71
CA LYS A 194 12.66 23.95 -38.77
C LYS A 194 12.89 22.56 -38.13
N GLY A 195 12.09 22.09 -37.18
CA GLY A 195 10.65 22.23 -37.07
C GLY A 195 9.97 20.93 -37.53
N THR A 196 9.60 20.05 -36.60
CA THR A 196 8.41 19.21 -36.73
C THR A 196 7.84 18.96 -35.33
N SER A 197 6.57 19.27 -35.21
CA SER A 197 5.78 19.36 -33.98
C SER A 197 4.88 18.14 -33.82
N GLN A 198 4.81 17.63 -32.58
CA GLN A 198 3.66 16.99 -31.90
C GLN A 198 3.25 15.55 -32.31
N PRO A 199 2.47 14.81 -31.48
CA PRO A 199 1.88 15.14 -30.17
C PRO A 199 2.10 14.07 -29.05
N LEU A 200 1.74 14.50 -27.83
CA LEU A 200 1.28 13.69 -26.71
C LEU A 200 0.43 12.46 -27.12
N ALA A 201 0.78 11.26 -26.64
CA ALA A 201 -0.15 10.13 -26.57
C ALA A 201 -0.07 9.48 -25.18
N ARG A 202 -1.22 9.51 -24.50
CA ARG A 202 -1.53 8.78 -23.27
C ARG A 202 -1.19 7.29 -23.45
N LEU A 203 -0.47 6.70 -22.50
CA LEU A 203 -0.51 5.25 -22.33
C LEU A 203 -1.67 4.90 -21.41
N VAL A 204 -2.76 4.57 -22.10
CA VAL A 204 -3.95 3.87 -21.63
C VAL A 204 -3.52 2.48 -21.15
N TRP A 205 -4.04 2.06 -20.00
CA TRP A 205 -3.98 0.68 -19.54
C TRP A 205 -4.84 -0.20 -20.45
N PRO A 206 -4.38 -1.37 -20.93
CA PRO A 206 -5.28 -2.35 -21.48
C PRO A 206 -5.86 -3.19 -20.33
N ASN A 207 -7.13 -2.93 -20.02
CA ASN A 207 -8.01 -3.88 -19.38
C ASN A 207 -8.22 -5.10 -20.30
N SER A 208 -8.15 -6.29 -19.70
CA SER A 208 -9.02 -7.45 -19.89
C SER A 208 -9.87 -7.53 -21.17
N SER A 209 -9.59 -8.53 -22.01
CA SER A 209 -10.58 -9.52 -22.51
C SER A 209 -9.96 -10.39 -23.61
N LEU A 210 -9.79 -11.69 -23.33
CA LEU A 210 -9.84 -12.71 -24.37
C LEU A 210 -10.64 -13.89 -23.80
N PHE A 211 -11.94 -13.83 -24.04
CA PHE A 211 -12.88 -14.93 -24.01
C PHE A 211 -13.55 -14.89 -25.39
N ASP A 212 -13.12 -15.76 -26.30
CA ASP A 212 -13.96 -16.45 -27.29
C ASP A 212 -13.08 -17.29 -28.21
N GLY A 213 -13.45 -18.57 -28.35
CA GLY A 213 -12.77 -19.63 -29.10
C GLY A 213 -13.10 -20.99 -28.51
#